data_AF-A7RG77-F1
#
_entry.id   AF-A7RG77-F1
#
_cell.length_a   1.000
_cell.length_b   1.000
_cell.length_c   1.000
_cell.angle_alpha   90.00
_cell.angle_beta   90.00
_cell.angle_gamma   90.00
#
_symmetry.space_group_name_H-M   'P 1'
#
loop_
_entity.id
_entity.type
_entity.pdbx_description
1 polymer ?
#
loop_
_entity_poly.entity_id
_entity_poly.type
_entity_poly.pdbx_seq_one_letter_code
_entity_poly.pdbx_strand_id
1 'polypeptide(L)'
;MSAPPYPPNQYGGQPQSAQPAYPPPGGYGNPVYPPPVQPGYQPPPSTGYQPPPESYPASFPPPPSYDSAIAKPLEQPSSYGDGYDVEYGGAVSFSDKSIRMGFIRRVYFILMIQLSVTVATICLFLFYKPVRNFVHGKHGAGNTVVYVSAFVVFFVLYFVIACCESVRRKYPVNLICLAIFTLALSYLVGTISSYHDTNIVLIMMGVTTLVCLSVMIFSCQTKYDFTTWGGVLFCAALAIFFLSIFTPVWLLLNTTAGKIVLGGVLALVFVAFLAYDTQLIMGGKKYELSPEEYIFGALTLYMDIIRIFLLLLALFGKK
;
A
#
# COMPACT_ATOMS: atom_id res chain seq x y z
N MET A 1 31.56 -64.57 -45.12
CA MET A 1 32.88 -64.05 -44.73
C MET A 1 32.64 -62.68 -44.11
N SER A 2 33.10 -62.27 -42.92
CA SER A 2 33.68 -62.89 -41.71
C SER A 2 34.36 -61.73 -40.93
N ALA A 3 34.38 -61.75 -39.60
CA ALA A 3 34.87 -60.66 -38.73
C ALA A 3 35.67 -61.24 -37.53
N PRO A 4 36.26 -60.45 -36.58
CA PRO A 4 36.50 -59.00 -36.54
C PRO A 4 38.00 -58.67 -36.80
N PRO A 5 38.96 -58.27 -35.90
CA PRO A 5 38.96 -57.92 -34.46
C PRO A 5 39.42 -56.47 -34.13
N TYR A 6 39.66 -56.17 -32.83
CA TYR A 6 40.29 -54.95 -32.29
C TYR A 6 41.76 -55.18 -31.86
N PRO A 7 42.59 -54.13 -31.76
CA PRO A 7 43.76 -54.04 -30.86
C PRO A 7 43.63 -52.94 -29.76
N PRO A 8 44.50 -52.90 -28.72
CA PRO A 8 44.23 -52.17 -27.46
C PRO A 8 45.11 -50.92 -27.13
N ASN A 9 44.73 -50.26 -26.02
CA ASN A 9 45.34 -49.09 -25.33
C ASN A 9 46.89 -48.99 -25.26
N GLN A 10 47.41 -47.75 -25.17
CA GLN A 10 48.42 -47.34 -24.14
C GLN A 10 48.45 -45.81 -23.85
N TYR A 11 48.71 -45.49 -22.58
CA TYR A 11 49.04 -44.24 -21.85
C TYR A 11 49.28 -42.86 -22.53
N GLY A 12 48.82 -41.80 -21.84
CA GLY A 12 49.55 -40.51 -21.77
C GLY A 12 48.73 -39.25 -21.40
N GLY A 13 48.96 -38.64 -20.22
CA GLY A 13 48.64 -37.22 -19.94
C GLY A 13 47.46 -36.92 -18.99
N GLN A 14 47.77 -36.35 -17.82
CA GLN A 14 46.86 -35.65 -16.89
C GLN A 14 47.19 -34.13 -16.87
N PRO A 15 46.43 -33.24 -16.19
CA PRO A 15 45.17 -33.45 -15.46
C PRO A 15 44.01 -32.52 -15.90
N GLN A 16 42.78 -32.84 -15.46
CA GLN A 16 41.65 -31.91 -15.45
C GLN A 16 40.99 -31.92 -14.06
N SER A 17 40.61 -30.75 -13.54
CA SER A 17 40.16 -30.58 -12.15
C SER A 17 38.71 -31.07 -11.93
N ALA A 18 38.52 -32.01 -11.02
CA ALA A 18 37.21 -32.53 -10.61
C ALA A 18 36.86 -32.12 -9.17
N GLN A 19 35.56 -31.97 -8.88
CA GLN A 19 35.05 -31.63 -7.54
C GLN A 19 34.84 -32.88 -6.66
N PRO A 20 34.95 -32.78 -5.32
CA PRO A 20 34.51 -33.83 -4.40
C PRO A 20 32.99 -33.99 -4.40
N ALA A 21 32.50 -35.24 -4.36
CA ALA A 21 31.08 -35.56 -4.23
C ALA A 21 30.64 -35.71 -2.76
N TYR A 22 29.35 -35.49 -2.49
CA TYR A 22 28.73 -35.71 -1.18
C TYR A 22 28.23 -37.16 -0.99
N PRO A 23 28.43 -37.77 0.20
CA PRO A 23 27.75 -39.00 0.60
C PRO A 23 26.43 -38.73 1.37
N PRO A 24 25.39 -39.56 1.18
CA PRO A 24 24.20 -39.63 2.05
C PRO A 24 24.31 -40.82 3.05
N PRO A 25 23.32 -41.06 3.94
CA PRO A 25 22.52 -40.12 4.73
C PRO A 25 22.54 -40.45 6.24
N GLY A 26 22.13 -39.53 7.11
CA GLY A 26 21.97 -39.79 8.54
C GLY A 26 21.12 -38.74 9.25
N GLY A 27 20.12 -39.17 10.03
CA GLY A 27 19.21 -38.27 10.76
C GLY A 27 19.78 -37.80 12.10
N TYR A 28 19.51 -36.55 12.47
CA TYR A 28 19.92 -35.95 13.74
C TYR A 28 18.72 -35.53 14.59
N GLY A 29 18.67 -36.04 15.83
CA GLY A 29 17.90 -35.43 16.91
C GLY A 29 18.74 -34.40 17.67
N ASN A 30 18.09 -33.44 18.34
CA ASN A 30 18.78 -32.38 19.09
C ASN A 30 19.40 -32.92 20.40
N PRO A 31 20.69 -32.67 20.70
CA PRO A 31 21.27 -32.89 22.01
C PRO A 31 20.79 -31.86 23.04
N VAL A 32 20.54 -32.30 24.28
CA VAL A 32 20.26 -31.42 25.42
C VAL A 32 21.53 -31.21 26.23
N TYR A 33 21.84 -29.97 26.61
CA TYR A 33 22.98 -29.63 27.47
C TYR A 33 22.56 -29.57 28.96
N PRO A 34 23.33 -30.17 29.89
CA PRO A 34 23.12 -30.04 31.33
C PRO A 34 23.75 -28.74 31.90
N PRO A 35 23.23 -28.20 33.02
CA PRO A 35 23.78 -27.01 33.67
C PRO A 35 25.03 -27.31 34.53
N PRO A 36 25.91 -26.32 34.78
CA PRO A 36 27.13 -26.49 35.57
C PRO A 36 26.90 -26.50 37.09
N VAL A 37 27.83 -27.11 37.82
CA VAL A 37 27.79 -27.29 39.29
C VAL A 37 28.62 -26.23 40.01
N GLN A 38 28.15 -25.72 41.16
CA GLN A 38 28.96 -24.91 42.10
C GLN A 38 29.22 -25.67 43.42
N PRO A 39 30.38 -25.48 44.08
CA PRO A 39 30.75 -26.25 45.27
C PRO A 39 30.45 -25.55 46.61
N GLY A 40 29.78 -26.28 47.51
CA GLY A 40 30.12 -26.32 48.94
C GLY A 40 29.63 -25.22 49.88
N TYR A 41 28.55 -25.50 50.62
CA TYR A 41 28.30 -24.97 51.96
C TYR A 41 27.65 -26.06 52.83
N GLN A 42 28.08 -26.22 54.08
CA GLN A 42 27.50 -27.17 55.06
C GLN A 42 26.67 -26.42 56.13
N PRO A 43 25.48 -26.92 56.52
CA PRO A 43 24.73 -26.38 57.66
C PRO A 43 25.19 -26.98 59.00
N PRO A 44 25.07 -26.24 60.12
CA PRO A 44 25.35 -26.73 61.48
C PRO A 44 24.20 -27.60 62.05
N PRO A 45 24.45 -28.41 63.11
CA PRO A 45 23.48 -29.36 63.64
C PRO A 45 22.37 -28.74 64.48
N SER A 46 21.19 -29.38 64.48
CA SER A 46 20.00 -28.96 65.21
C SER A 46 19.95 -29.48 66.65
N THR A 47 19.87 -28.60 67.64
CA THR A 47 19.47 -28.91 69.03
C THR A 47 17.98 -28.63 69.23
N GLY A 48 17.22 -29.60 69.72
CA GLY A 48 15.77 -29.48 69.90
C GLY A 48 15.34 -28.73 71.16
N TYR A 49 14.21 -28.02 71.08
CA TYR A 49 13.47 -27.44 72.21
C TYR A 49 11.96 -27.51 71.92
N GLN A 50 11.15 -27.90 72.92
CA GLN A 50 9.69 -27.87 72.86
C GLN A 50 9.12 -26.84 73.85
N PRO A 51 8.26 -25.92 73.40
CA PRO A 51 7.33 -25.17 74.25
C PRO A 51 6.00 -25.95 74.50
N PRO A 52 5.17 -25.53 75.48
CA PRO A 52 3.97 -26.25 75.91
C PRO A 52 2.70 -25.95 75.08
N PRO A 53 1.62 -26.75 75.24
CA PRO A 53 0.34 -26.50 74.58
C PRO A 53 -0.54 -25.48 75.32
N GLU A 54 -1.12 -24.52 74.59
CA GLU A 54 -2.22 -23.65 75.05
C GLU A 54 -3.49 -23.84 74.20
N SER A 55 -4.62 -23.35 74.70
CA SER A 55 -5.97 -23.77 74.30
C SER A 55 -6.69 -22.85 73.31
N TYR A 56 -7.36 -23.47 72.33
CA TYR A 56 -8.60 -23.11 71.60
C TYR A 56 -9.28 -21.74 71.90
N PRO A 57 -9.85 -21.06 70.85
CA PRO A 57 -10.84 -21.69 69.96
C PRO A 57 -10.75 -21.34 68.45
N ALA A 58 -11.73 -21.86 67.70
CA ALA A 58 -11.92 -21.73 66.24
C ALA A 58 -12.22 -20.26 65.80
N SER A 59 -12.23 -19.88 64.52
CA SER A 59 -12.49 -20.65 63.29
C SER A 59 -11.99 -19.93 62.02
N PHE A 60 -11.80 -20.67 60.91
CA PHE A 60 -12.09 -20.32 59.49
C PHE A 60 -11.46 -21.40 58.57
N PRO A 61 -12.13 -21.90 57.52
CA PRO A 61 -11.52 -22.82 56.55
C PRO A 61 -10.60 -22.07 55.55
N PRO A 62 -9.46 -22.65 55.14
CA PRO A 62 -8.60 -22.07 54.11
C PRO A 62 -9.20 -22.19 52.69
N PRO A 63 -8.86 -21.29 51.76
CA PRO A 63 -9.24 -21.42 50.35
C PRO A 63 -8.52 -22.59 49.67
N PRO A 64 -9.11 -23.21 48.63
CA PRO A 64 -8.53 -24.37 47.96
C PRO A 64 -7.26 -24.03 47.18
N SER A 65 -6.29 -24.96 47.22
CA SER A 65 -5.04 -24.92 46.46
C SER A 65 -5.27 -25.19 44.97
N TYR A 66 -4.57 -24.44 44.10
CA TYR A 66 -4.49 -24.75 42.68
C TYR A 66 -3.46 -25.87 42.44
N ASP A 67 -3.91 -27.12 42.48
CA ASP A 67 -3.10 -28.25 42.02
C ASP A 67 -2.92 -28.23 40.50
N SER A 68 -1.69 -28.49 40.06
CA SER A 68 -1.28 -28.47 38.65
C SER A 68 -1.74 -29.73 37.90
N ALA A 69 -3.03 -29.77 37.54
CA ALA A 69 -3.61 -30.86 36.77
C ALA A 69 -3.03 -30.96 35.35
N ILE A 70 -2.23 -32.00 35.10
CA ILE A 70 -1.69 -32.34 33.77
C ILE A 70 -2.85 -32.73 32.84
N ALA A 71 -3.09 -31.94 31.79
CA ALA A 71 -4.07 -32.27 30.76
C ALA A 71 -3.57 -33.42 29.87
N LYS A 72 -4.44 -34.40 29.62
CA LYS A 72 -4.14 -35.61 28.81
C LYS A 72 -4.20 -35.30 27.29
N PRO A 73 -3.65 -36.19 26.43
CA PRO A 73 -3.76 -36.05 24.98
C PRO A 73 -5.22 -36.00 24.50
N LEU A 74 -5.45 -35.33 23.37
CA LEU A 74 -6.76 -35.20 22.74
C LEU A 74 -7.18 -36.51 22.06
N GLU A 75 -8.23 -37.15 22.56
CA GLU A 75 -9.00 -38.12 21.78
C GLU A 75 -10.00 -37.39 20.88
N GLN A 76 -10.20 -37.89 19.67
CA GLN A 76 -10.98 -37.24 18.61
C GLN A 76 -12.29 -38.02 18.36
N PRO A 77 -13.46 -37.52 18.85
CA PRO A 77 -14.75 -38.13 18.54
C PRO A 77 -15.25 -37.67 17.17
N SER A 78 -15.21 -38.56 16.17
CA SER A 78 -15.92 -38.34 14.91
C SER A 78 -17.43 -38.53 15.12
N SER A 79 -18.21 -37.45 15.00
CA SER A 79 -19.68 -37.54 14.91
C SER A 79 -20.23 -36.50 13.94
N TYR A 80 -21.33 -36.86 13.28
CA TYR A 80 -22.01 -36.09 12.24
C TYR A 80 -23.36 -35.63 12.79
N GLY A 81 -23.59 -34.32 12.92
CA GLY A 81 -24.85 -33.81 13.47
C GLY A 81 -24.87 -32.31 13.76
N ASP A 82 -25.55 -31.57 12.87
CA ASP A 82 -26.28 -30.31 13.06
C ASP A 82 -25.74 -29.17 13.97
N GLY A 83 -25.43 -28.04 13.32
CA GLY A 83 -26.09 -26.76 13.60
C GLY A 83 -25.99 -26.10 14.98
N TYR A 84 -24.81 -25.61 15.38
CA TYR A 84 -24.69 -24.39 16.19
C TYR A 84 -23.46 -23.56 15.80
N ASP A 85 -23.68 -22.40 15.16
CA ASP A 85 -22.63 -21.43 14.84
C ASP A 85 -22.17 -20.68 16.12
N VAL A 86 -21.26 -21.29 16.88
CA VAL A 86 -20.70 -20.69 18.09
C VAL A 86 -19.93 -19.41 17.73
N GLU A 87 -20.27 -18.30 18.39
CA GLU A 87 -19.98 -16.92 17.99
C GLU A 87 -18.51 -16.47 18.16
N TYR A 88 -17.54 -17.22 17.63
CA TYR A 88 -16.13 -16.81 17.55
C TYR A 88 -15.93 -15.63 16.58
N GLY A 89 -16.92 -15.36 15.72
CA GLY A 89 -16.90 -14.27 14.73
C GLY A 89 -16.95 -12.86 15.33
N GLY A 90 -17.47 -12.67 16.55
CA GLY A 90 -17.61 -11.34 17.16
C GLY A 90 -16.28 -10.59 17.30
N ALA A 91 -15.33 -11.17 18.03
CA ALA A 91 -14.02 -10.56 18.29
C ALA A 91 -13.21 -10.33 16.99
N VAL A 92 -13.28 -11.27 16.04
CA VAL A 92 -12.60 -11.17 14.74
C VAL A 92 -13.21 -10.05 13.88
N SER A 93 -14.54 -10.01 13.75
CA SER A 93 -15.28 -8.99 13.00
C SER A 93 -15.04 -7.57 13.53
N PHE A 94 -14.99 -7.39 14.86
CA PHE A 94 -14.61 -6.10 15.46
C PHE A 94 -13.14 -5.74 15.18
N SER A 95 -12.23 -6.72 15.21
CA SER A 95 -10.82 -6.52 14.86
C SER A 95 -10.68 -6.04 13.40
N ASP A 96 -11.22 -6.78 12.43
CA ASP A 96 -11.12 -6.47 11.00
C ASP A 96 -11.72 -5.10 10.67
N LYS A 97 -12.88 -4.78 11.24
CA LYS A 97 -13.50 -3.46 11.11
C LYS A 97 -12.63 -2.34 11.69
N SER A 98 -11.93 -2.58 12.81
CA SER A 98 -11.02 -1.61 13.41
C SER A 98 -9.75 -1.40 12.56
N ILE A 99 -9.22 -2.48 11.96
CA ILE A 99 -8.06 -2.46 11.05
C ILE A 99 -8.42 -1.70 9.77
N ARG A 100 -9.56 -2.03 9.13
CA ARG A 100 -10.09 -1.33 7.95
C ARG A 100 -10.31 0.16 8.23
N MET A 101 -10.86 0.53 9.39
CA MET A 101 -11.02 1.93 9.81
C MET A 101 -9.69 2.64 10.06
N GLY A 102 -8.69 1.95 10.62
CA GLY A 102 -7.33 2.47 10.78
C GLY A 102 -6.63 2.74 9.44
N PHE A 103 -6.77 1.81 8.49
CA PHE A 103 -6.30 1.95 7.11
C PHE A 103 -6.97 3.13 6.39
N ILE A 104 -8.31 3.22 6.41
CA ILE A 104 -9.07 4.33 5.79
C ILE A 104 -8.59 5.67 6.36
N ARG A 105 -8.48 5.80 7.69
CA ARG A 105 -7.99 7.03 8.34
C ARG A 105 -6.57 7.38 7.87
N ARG A 106 -5.68 6.39 7.70
CA ARG A 106 -4.30 6.60 7.25
C ARG A 106 -4.24 7.06 5.79
N VAL A 107 -5.03 6.45 4.90
CA VAL A 107 -5.14 6.85 3.48
C VAL A 107 -5.61 8.30 3.37
N TYR A 108 -6.76 8.64 3.98
CA TYR A 108 -7.32 9.98 3.89
C TYR A 108 -6.46 11.05 4.59
N PHE A 109 -5.76 10.71 5.69
CA PHE A 109 -4.82 11.64 6.32
C PHE A 109 -3.64 12.00 5.40
N ILE A 110 -3.06 11.00 4.72
CA ILE A 110 -2.00 11.22 3.72
C ILE A 110 -2.55 12.04 2.55
N LEU A 111 -3.71 11.68 2.01
CA LEU A 111 -4.37 12.41 0.92
C LEU A 111 -4.59 13.89 1.26
N MET A 112 -5.07 14.21 2.46
CA MET A 112 -5.26 15.59 2.90
C MET A 112 -3.95 16.39 2.94
N ILE A 113 -2.83 15.76 3.32
CA ILE A 113 -1.50 16.39 3.25
C ILE A 113 -1.11 16.63 1.78
N GLN A 114 -1.28 15.64 0.90
CA GLN A 114 -0.93 15.76 -0.53
C GLN A 114 -1.71 16.88 -1.23
N LEU A 115 -3.03 16.95 -0.98
CA LEU A 115 -3.89 18.03 -1.47
C LEU A 115 -3.47 19.38 -0.89
N SER A 116 -3.18 19.47 0.41
CA SER A 116 -2.73 20.72 1.05
C SER A 116 -1.42 21.26 0.47
N VAL A 117 -0.43 20.38 0.22
CA VAL A 117 0.83 20.72 -0.45
C VAL A 117 0.58 21.20 -1.88
N THR A 118 -0.35 20.57 -2.60
CA THR A 118 -0.71 20.98 -3.96
C THR A 118 -1.37 22.35 -3.97
N VAL A 119 -2.37 22.58 -3.10
CA VAL A 119 -3.07 23.87 -2.94
C VAL A 119 -2.08 24.98 -2.58
N ALA A 120 -1.19 24.75 -1.60
CA ALA A 120 -0.15 25.72 -1.23
C ALA A 120 0.78 26.04 -2.40
N THR A 121 1.16 25.04 -3.20
CA THR A 121 2.02 25.22 -4.39
C THR A 121 1.30 26.01 -5.48
N ILE A 122 0.03 25.72 -5.76
CA ILE A 122 -0.79 26.48 -6.72
C ILE A 122 -0.89 27.95 -6.25
N CYS A 123 -1.27 28.20 -5.00
CA CYS A 123 -1.38 29.55 -4.45
C CYS A 123 -0.04 30.32 -4.53
N LEU A 124 1.08 29.68 -4.22
CA LEU A 124 2.42 30.27 -4.40
C LEU A 124 2.65 30.71 -5.85
N PHE A 125 2.30 29.87 -6.82
CA PHE A 125 2.54 30.14 -8.25
C PHE A 125 1.57 31.20 -8.83
N LEU A 126 0.35 31.30 -8.30
CA LEU A 126 -0.63 32.32 -8.73
C LEU A 126 -0.31 33.71 -8.15
N PHE A 127 0.00 33.78 -6.85
CA PHE A 127 0.10 35.05 -6.12
C PHE A 127 1.54 35.60 -6.01
N TYR A 128 2.56 34.74 -5.88
CA TYR A 128 3.94 35.19 -5.68
C TYR A 128 4.66 35.39 -7.02
N LYS A 129 4.58 36.63 -7.52
CA LYS A 129 5.12 37.07 -8.84
C LYS A 129 6.54 36.56 -9.15
N PRO A 130 7.53 36.52 -8.23
CA PRO A 130 8.87 36.00 -8.55
C PRO A 130 8.89 34.52 -8.95
N VAL A 131 8.09 33.65 -8.30
CA VAL A 131 7.98 32.24 -8.68
C VAL A 131 7.27 32.10 -10.02
N ARG A 132 6.18 32.85 -10.25
CA ARG A 132 5.49 32.88 -11.54
C ARG A 132 6.43 33.28 -12.69
N ASN A 133 7.20 34.34 -12.49
CA ASN A 133 8.17 34.84 -13.47
C ASN A 133 9.35 33.86 -13.70
N PHE A 134 9.77 33.11 -12.67
CA PHE A 134 10.77 32.04 -12.82
C PHE A 134 10.26 30.88 -13.70
N VAL A 135 8.98 30.52 -13.54
CA VAL A 135 8.33 29.45 -14.31
C VAL A 135 8.04 29.88 -15.75
N HIS A 136 7.63 31.13 -15.98
CA HIS A 136 7.33 31.70 -17.31
C HIS A 136 8.57 32.16 -18.10
N GLY A 137 9.67 32.44 -17.40
CA GLY A 137 10.93 32.88 -18.00
C GLY A 137 10.89 34.31 -18.57
N LYS A 138 12.06 34.85 -18.96
CA LYS A 138 12.17 36.24 -19.43
C LYS A 138 11.56 36.51 -20.82
N HIS A 139 11.31 35.46 -21.61
CA HIS A 139 10.79 35.58 -22.99
C HIS A 139 9.71 34.53 -23.31
N GLY A 140 8.94 34.04 -22.33
CA GLY A 140 7.92 33.00 -22.53
C GLY A 140 8.48 31.59 -22.73
N ALA A 141 9.76 31.46 -23.09
CA ALA A 141 10.56 30.27 -22.81
C ALA A 141 10.76 30.14 -21.29
N GLY A 142 9.84 29.43 -20.65
CA GLY A 142 9.88 29.12 -19.23
C GLY A 142 11.06 28.23 -18.83
N ASN A 143 11.17 27.90 -17.54
CA ASN A 143 12.20 26.97 -17.07
C ASN A 143 11.84 25.51 -17.40
N THR A 144 11.82 25.20 -18.69
CA THR A 144 11.44 23.90 -19.25
C THR A 144 12.29 22.76 -18.70
N VAL A 145 13.55 23.02 -18.32
CA VAL A 145 14.43 22.02 -17.70
C VAL A 145 13.85 21.51 -16.36
N VAL A 146 13.36 22.42 -15.52
CA VAL A 146 12.75 22.06 -14.22
C VAL A 146 11.36 21.44 -14.41
N TYR A 147 10.59 21.88 -15.40
CA TYR A 147 9.31 21.25 -15.74
C TYR A 147 9.49 19.81 -16.25
N VAL A 148 10.44 19.58 -17.17
CA VAL A 148 10.74 18.25 -17.70
C VAL A 148 11.35 17.34 -16.62
N SER A 149 12.24 17.85 -15.75
CA SER A 149 12.77 17.04 -14.66
C SER A 149 11.70 16.67 -13.62
N ALA A 150 10.79 17.60 -13.28
CA ALA A 150 9.64 17.29 -12.44
C ALA A 150 8.71 16.26 -13.09
N PHE A 151 8.49 16.33 -14.41
CA PHE A 151 7.68 15.36 -15.16
C PHE A 151 8.32 13.95 -15.15
N VAL A 152 9.63 13.85 -15.38
CA VAL A 152 10.37 12.58 -15.30
C VAL A 152 10.33 12.00 -13.88
N VAL A 153 10.56 12.81 -12.85
CA VAL A 153 10.51 12.36 -11.44
C VAL A 153 9.09 11.90 -11.07
N PHE A 154 8.06 12.65 -11.45
CA PHE A 154 6.66 12.25 -11.29
C PHE A 154 6.36 10.91 -11.94
N PHE A 155 6.72 10.74 -13.22
CA PHE A 155 6.42 9.53 -13.99
C PHE A 155 7.17 8.31 -13.43
N VAL A 156 8.48 8.44 -13.17
CA VAL A 156 9.29 7.36 -12.58
C VAL A 156 8.74 6.94 -11.22
N LEU A 157 8.42 7.89 -10.34
CA LEU A 157 7.88 7.56 -9.01
C LEU A 157 6.46 6.99 -9.08
N TYR A 158 5.63 7.39 -10.06
CA TYR A 158 4.33 6.75 -10.29
C TYR A 158 4.48 5.24 -10.56
N PHE A 159 5.33 4.87 -11.52
CA PHE A 159 5.58 3.45 -11.83
C PHE A 159 6.31 2.70 -10.72
N VAL A 160 7.27 3.32 -10.03
CA VAL A 160 7.95 2.70 -8.88
C VAL A 160 6.96 2.40 -7.75
N ILE A 161 6.06 3.32 -7.40
CA ILE A 161 5.08 3.07 -6.33
C ILE A 161 4.01 2.07 -6.82
N ALA A 162 3.46 2.25 -8.04
CA ALA A 162 2.40 1.39 -8.56
C ALA A 162 2.86 -0.06 -8.83
N CYS A 163 4.05 -0.27 -9.38
CA CYS A 163 4.53 -1.59 -9.79
C CYS A 163 5.44 -2.28 -8.77
N CYS A 164 6.22 -1.54 -7.96
CA CYS A 164 7.17 -2.16 -7.02
C CYS A 164 6.60 -2.25 -5.60
N GLU A 165 5.88 -3.33 -5.32
CA GLU A 165 5.29 -3.63 -4.00
C GLU A 165 6.29 -3.49 -2.84
N SER A 166 7.50 -4.01 -3.03
CA SER A 166 8.61 -3.94 -2.07
C SER A 166 9.08 -2.51 -1.76
N VAL A 167 8.75 -1.52 -2.60
CA VAL A 167 9.00 -0.10 -2.32
C VAL A 167 7.83 0.49 -1.55
N ARG A 168 6.59 0.34 -2.05
CA ARG A 168 5.40 0.97 -1.43
C ARG A 168 5.01 0.42 -0.06
N ARG A 169 5.34 -0.84 0.27
CA ARG A 169 5.13 -1.39 1.62
C ARG A 169 6.29 -1.14 2.60
N LYS A 170 7.48 -0.74 2.13
CA LYS A 170 8.68 -0.59 2.97
C LYS A 170 8.80 0.81 3.57
N TYR A 171 8.53 0.91 4.88
CA TYR A 171 8.85 2.11 5.66
C TYR A 171 10.36 2.29 5.85
N PRO A 172 10.91 3.52 5.90
CA PRO A 172 10.29 4.81 5.58
C PRO A 172 10.31 5.15 4.08
N VAL A 173 10.92 4.31 3.24
CA VAL A 173 11.14 4.53 1.80
C VAL A 173 9.84 4.91 1.09
N ASN A 174 8.74 4.23 1.42
CA ASN A 174 7.44 4.48 0.83
C ASN A 174 6.91 5.91 1.03
N LEU A 175 7.06 6.48 2.23
CA LEU A 175 6.70 7.87 2.52
C LEU A 175 7.65 8.86 1.84
N ILE A 176 8.94 8.54 1.74
CA ILE A 176 9.93 9.38 1.04
C ILE A 176 9.59 9.44 -0.45
N CYS A 177 9.35 8.30 -1.10
CA CYS A 177 8.92 8.23 -2.50
C CYS A 177 7.61 9.00 -2.72
N LEU A 178 6.61 8.81 -1.84
CA LEU A 178 5.31 9.50 -1.96
C LEU A 178 5.43 11.01 -1.74
N ALA A 179 6.30 11.47 -0.84
CA ALA A 179 6.57 12.90 -0.62
C ALA A 179 7.24 13.56 -1.83
N ILE A 180 8.29 12.94 -2.40
CA ILE A 180 8.97 13.45 -3.60
C ILE A 180 8.01 13.46 -4.80
N PHE A 181 7.22 12.40 -4.96
CA PHE A 181 6.16 12.30 -5.98
C PHE A 181 5.13 13.43 -5.84
N THR A 182 4.66 13.69 -4.62
CA THR A 182 3.69 14.75 -4.32
C THR A 182 4.25 16.13 -4.62
N LEU A 183 5.51 16.40 -4.28
CA LEU A 183 6.18 17.67 -4.59
C LEU A 183 6.37 17.85 -6.10
N ALA A 184 6.78 16.80 -6.82
CA ALA A 184 6.92 16.82 -8.27
C ALA A 184 5.57 17.10 -8.97
N LEU A 185 4.49 16.39 -8.59
CA LEU A 185 3.17 16.64 -9.15
C LEU A 185 2.62 18.02 -8.76
N SER A 186 2.80 18.45 -7.51
CA SER A 186 2.41 19.81 -7.07
C SER A 186 3.12 20.90 -7.88
N TYR A 187 4.40 20.72 -8.21
CA TYR A 187 5.14 21.63 -9.08
C TYR A 187 4.58 21.65 -10.51
N LEU A 188 4.27 20.50 -11.09
CA LEU A 188 3.67 20.39 -12.43
C LEU A 188 2.30 21.07 -12.49
N VAL A 189 1.43 20.77 -11.51
CA VAL A 189 0.08 21.33 -11.40
C VAL A 189 0.14 22.84 -11.14
N GLY A 190 1.00 23.30 -10.23
CA GLY A 190 1.23 24.73 -9.99
C GLY A 190 1.76 25.45 -11.24
N THR A 191 2.66 24.81 -12.00
CA THR A 191 3.16 25.32 -13.28
C THR A 191 2.02 25.48 -14.29
N ILE A 192 1.20 24.45 -14.51
CA ILE A 192 0.06 24.50 -15.43
C ILE A 192 -0.93 25.60 -15.01
N SER A 193 -1.34 25.62 -13.73
CA SER A 193 -2.21 26.65 -13.16
C SER A 193 -1.68 28.08 -13.36
N SER A 194 -0.36 28.27 -13.34
CA SER A 194 0.25 29.60 -13.53
C SER A 194 0.06 30.19 -14.95
N TYR A 195 -0.30 29.36 -15.94
CA TYR A 195 -0.63 29.79 -17.32
C TYR A 195 -2.13 30.04 -17.54
N HIS A 196 -2.91 30.13 -16.46
CA HIS A 196 -4.34 30.38 -16.49
C HIS A 196 -4.74 31.54 -15.57
N ASP A 197 -5.90 32.16 -15.85
CA ASP A 197 -6.45 33.20 -14.98
C ASP A 197 -6.68 32.69 -13.55
N THR A 198 -6.16 33.43 -12.57
CA THR A 198 -6.22 33.10 -11.13
C THR A 198 -7.64 32.82 -10.63
N ASN A 199 -8.63 33.58 -11.10
CA ASN A 199 -10.02 33.41 -10.65
C ASN A 199 -10.60 32.11 -11.21
N ILE A 200 -10.36 31.82 -12.49
CA ILE A 200 -10.79 30.56 -13.11
C ILE A 200 -10.11 29.36 -12.43
N VAL A 201 -8.81 29.44 -12.12
CA VAL A 201 -8.10 28.38 -11.39
C VAL A 201 -8.74 28.10 -10.04
N LEU A 202 -9.01 29.15 -9.23
CA LEU A 202 -9.63 29.00 -7.92
C LEU A 202 -11.07 28.45 -8.01
N ILE A 203 -11.86 28.87 -9.00
CA ILE A 203 -13.20 28.33 -9.24
C ILE A 203 -13.10 26.84 -9.64
N MET A 204 -12.17 26.44 -10.51
CA MET A 204 -11.96 25.05 -10.88
C MET A 204 -11.47 24.18 -9.71
N MET A 205 -10.65 24.71 -8.80
CA MET A 205 -10.29 24.03 -7.55
C MET A 205 -11.52 23.80 -6.65
N GLY A 206 -12.39 24.80 -6.51
CA GLY A 206 -13.65 24.69 -5.78
C GLY A 206 -14.62 23.67 -6.38
N VAL A 207 -14.83 23.72 -7.70
CA VAL A 207 -15.66 22.75 -8.44
C VAL A 207 -15.09 21.34 -8.34
N THR A 208 -13.77 21.17 -8.47
CA THR A 208 -13.11 19.85 -8.29
C THR A 208 -13.38 19.31 -6.88
N THR A 209 -13.20 20.15 -5.86
CA THR A 209 -13.43 19.76 -4.46
C THR A 209 -14.86 19.30 -4.25
N LEU A 210 -15.85 20.04 -4.76
CA LEU A 210 -17.26 19.67 -4.67
C LEU A 210 -17.55 18.34 -5.39
N VAL A 211 -17.12 18.20 -6.66
CA VAL A 211 -17.33 16.97 -7.45
C VAL A 211 -16.70 15.77 -6.76
N CYS A 212 -15.45 15.88 -6.31
CA CYS A 212 -14.74 14.77 -5.68
C CYS A 212 -15.38 14.35 -4.35
N LEU A 213 -15.78 15.31 -3.50
CA LEU A 213 -16.48 15.01 -2.25
C LEU A 213 -17.85 14.37 -2.52
N SER A 214 -18.64 14.89 -3.48
CA SER A 214 -19.92 14.29 -3.86
C SER A 214 -19.76 12.86 -4.36
N VAL A 215 -18.76 12.59 -5.22
CA VAL A 215 -18.47 11.25 -5.74
C VAL A 215 -17.99 10.30 -4.63
N MET A 216 -17.11 10.76 -3.73
CA MET A 216 -16.67 9.96 -2.58
C MET A 216 -17.85 9.59 -1.66
N ILE A 217 -18.65 10.58 -1.25
CA ILE A 217 -19.81 10.39 -0.36
C ILE A 217 -20.82 9.42 -1.00
N PHE A 218 -21.13 9.59 -2.29
CA PHE A 218 -21.99 8.67 -3.04
C PHE A 218 -21.39 7.26 -3.09
N SER A 219 -20.09 7.12 -3.35
CA SER A 219 -19.41 5.82 -3.47
C SER A 219 -19.35 5.05 -2.16
N CYS A 220 -19.24 5.76 -1.02
CA CYS A 220 -19.33 5.21 0.33
C CYS A 220 -20.75 4.75 0.72
N GLN A 221 -21.80 5.38 0.17
CA GLN A 221 -23.20 5.08 0.53
C GLN A 221 -23.90 4.12 -0.45
N THR A 222 -23.45 4.07 -1.70
CA THR A 222 -24.15 3.33 -2.75
C THR A 222 -24.01 1.82 -2.60
N LYS A 223 -25.13 1.11 -2.81
CA LYS A 223 -25.14 -0.35 -2.91
C LYS A 223 -24.47 -0.85 -4.18
N TYR A 224 -24.38 -0.02 -5.23
CA TYR A 224 -23.68 -0.36 -6.48
C TYR A 224 -22.21 -0.70 -6.22
N ASP A 225 -21.67 -1.64 -6.98
CA ASP A 225 -20.29 -2.11 -6.85
C ASP A 225 -19.49 -1.72 -8.10
N PHE A 226 -18.87 -0.54 -8.03
CA PHE A 226 -17.97 -0.04 -9.06
C PHE A 226 -16.70 -0.89 -9.17
N THR A 227 -16.29 -1.62 -8.13
CA THR A 227 -15.09 -2.46 -8.15
C THR A 227 -15.18 -3.55 -9.21
N THR A 228 -16.41 -3.97 -9.58
CA THR A 228 -16.66 -4.88 -10.70
C THR A 228 -16.21 -4.33 -12.06
N TRP A 229 -16.08 -3.01 -12.24
CA TRP A 229 -15.70 -2.35 -13.49
C TRP A 229 -14.18 -2.28 -13.71
N GLY A 230 -13.35 -2.80 -12.79
CA GLY A 230 -11.88 -2.64 -12.84
C GLY A 230 -11.23 -3.02 -14.18
N GLY A 231 -11.71 -4.06 -14.85
CA GLY A 231 -11.25 -4.45 -16.20
C GLY A 231 -11.64 -3.46 -17.30
N VAL A 232 -12.84 -2.87 -17.22
CA VAL A 232 -13.31 -1.84 -18.17
C VAL A 232 -12.53 -0.55 -17.96
N LEU A 233 -12.33 -0.15 -16.70
CA LEU A 233 -11.52 1.00 -16.34
C LEU A 233 -10.05 0.82 -16.76
N PHE A 234 -9.45 -0.35 -16.56
CA PHE A 234 -8.10 -0.66 -17.05
C PHE A 234 -7.99 -0.51 -18.58
N CYS A 235 -8.94 -1.03 -19.34
CA CYS A 235 -9.00 -0.82 -20.79
C CYS A 235 -9.16 0.67 -21.16
N ALA A 236 -9.96 1.44 -20.40
CA ALA A 236 -10.10 2.88 -20.59
C ALA A 236 -8.79 3.65 -20.29
N ALA A 237 -8.04 3.27 -19.25
CA ALA A 237 -6.72 3.84 -18.97
C ALA A 237 -5.73 3.57 -20.11
N LEU A 238 -5.67 2.35 -20.64
CA LEU A 238 -4.83 2.01 -21.79
C LEU A 238 -5.24 2.82 -23.04
N ALA A 239 -6.55 2.95 -23.30
CA ALA A 239 -7.04 3.77 -24.40
C ALA A 239 -6.64 5.25 -24.25
N ILE A 240 -6.82 5.85 -23.07
CA ILE A 240 -6.42 7.23 -22.79
C ILE A 240 -4.90 7.40 -22.93
N PHE A 241 -4.10 6.45 -22.44
CA PHE A 241 -2.65 6.45 -22.55
C PHE A 241 -2.17 6.41 -24.00
N PHE A 242 -2.67 5.45 -24.80
CA PHE A 242 -2.29 5.33 -26.20
C PHE A 242 -2.84 6.46 -27.08
N LEU A 243 -4.03 6.98 -26.82
CA LEU A 243 -4.53 8.19 -27.48
C LEU A 243 -3.64 9.40 -27.17
N SER A 244 -3.18 9.56 -25.93
CA SER A 244 -2.27 10.63 -25.51
C SER A 244 -0.88 10.57 -26.15
N ILE A 245 -0.44 9.39 -26.60
CA ILE A 245 0.88 9.19 -27.23
C ILE A 245 0.78 9.21 -28.76
N PHE A 246 -0.15 8.46 -29.34
CA PHE A 246 -0.18 8.19 -30.79
C PHE A 246 -1.15 9.08 -31.57
N THR A 247 -2.12 9.71 -30.91
CA THR A 247 -2.97 10.70 -31.59
C THR A 247 -2.30 12.07 -31.51
N PRO A 248 -2.17 12.83 -32.60
CA PRO A 248 -1.94 14.26 -32.50
C PRO A 248 -3.22 14.91 -31.94
N VAL A 249 -3.36 14.90 -30.61
CA VAL A 249 -4.58 15.31 -29.86
C VAL A 249 -5.08 16.70 -30.29
N TRP A 250 -4.17 17.57 -30.73
CA TRP A 250 -4.43 18.85 -31.40
C TRP A 250 -5.49 18.77 -32.51
N LEU A 251 -5.54 17.69 -33.30
CA LEU A 251 -6.50 17.50 -34.39
C LEU A 251 -7.95 17.38 -33.89
N LEU A 252 -8.16 16.60 -32.82
CA LEU A 252 -9.48 16.43 -32.19
C LEU A 252 -9.89 17.66 -31.37
N LEU A 253 -8.92 18.31 -30.72
CA LEU A 253 -9.13 19.55 -29.97
C LEU A 253 -9.20 20.81 -30.84
N ASN A 254 -9.11 20.70 -32.18
CA ASN A 254 -9.18 21.88 -33.06
C ASN A 254 -10.59 22.50 -33.10
N THR A 255 -11.64 21.71 -32.84
CA THR A 255 -13.03 22.21 -32.77
C THR A 255 -13.52 22.33 -31.33
N THR A 256 -14.30 23.38 -31.03
CA THR A 256 -14.91 23.58 -29.70
C THR A 256 -15.79 22.40 -29.29
N ALA A 257 -16.55 21.83 -30.23
CA ALA A 257 -17.35 20.63 -30.00
C ALA A 257 -16.48 19.41 -29.64
N GLY A 258 -15.38 19.17 -30.37
CA GLY A 258 -14.43 18.10 -30.07
C GLY A 258 -13.81 18.20 -28.67
N LYS A 259 -13.43 19.42 -28.24
CA LYS A 259 -12.97 19.68 -26.87
C LYS A 259 -14.03 19.31 -25.83
N ILE A 260 -15.28 19.75 -26.01
CA ILE A 260 -16.36 19.53 -25.04
C ILE A 260 -16.73 18.04 -24.96
N VAL A 261 -16.86 17.35 -26.11
CA VAL A 261 -17.23 15.93 -26.14
C VAL A 261 -16.12 15.05 -25.54
N LEU A 262 -14.87 15.22 -25.99
CA LEU A 262 -13.74 14.45 -25.44
C LEU A 262 -13.52 14.76 -23.95
N GLY A 263 -13.67 16.03 -23.56
CA GLY A 263 -13.63 16.47 -22.18
C GLY A 263 -14.69 15.83 -21.29
N GLY A 264 -15.95 15.79 -21.75
CA GLY A 264 -17.05 15.14 -21.05
C GLY A 264 -16.85 13.64 -20.87
N VAL A 265 -16.36 12.95 -21.91
CA VAL A 265 -16.02 11.51 -21.84
C VAL A 265 -14.89 11.27 -20.83
N LEU A 266 -13.80 12.04 -20.89
CA LEU A 266 -12.70 11.94 -19.93
C LEU A 266 -13.15 12.25 -18.48
N ALA A 267 -14.09 13.20 -18.30
CA ALA A 267 -14.60 13.57 -16.98
C ALA A 267 -15.43 12.42 -16.37
N LEU A 268 -16.30 11.81 -17.15
CA LEU A 268 -17.06 10.63 -16.72
C LEU A 268 -16.13 9.45 -16.39
N VAL A 269 -15.07 9.24 -17.16
CA VAL A 269 -14.08 8.17 -16.90
C VAL A 269 -13.30 8.44 -15.61
N PHE A 270 -12.75 9.64 -15.38
CA PHE A 270 -12.02 9.94 -14.14
C PHE A 270 -12.94 9.99 -12.90
N VAL A 271 -14.21 10.38 -13.05
CA VAL A 271 -15.22 10.25 -11.98
C VAL A 271 -15.51 8.77 -11.66
N ALA A 272 -15.54 7.90 -12.67
CA ALA A 272 -15.72 6.46 -12.46
C ALA A 272 -14.48 5.79 -11.81
N PHE A 273 -13.27 6.23 -12.15
CA PHE A 273 -12.04 5.85 -11.43
C PHE A 273 -12.09 6.28 -9.95
N LEU A 274 -12.44 7.54 -9.67
CA LEU A 274 -12.53 8.03 -8.30
C LEU A 274 -13.57 7.25 -7.48
N ALA A 275 -14.69 6.85 -8.08
CA ALA A 275 -15.69 6.01 -7.44
C ALA A 275 -15.19 4.58 -7.17
N TYR A 276 -14.50 3.98 -8.15
CA TYR A 276 -13.86 2.67 -8.06
C TYR A 276 -12.82 2.62 -6.93
N ASP A 277 -11.87 3.56 -6.90
CA ASP A 277 -10.81 3.61 -5.89
C ASP A 277 -11.33 3.95 -4.50
N THR A 278 -12.33 4.84 -4.39
CA THR A 278 -13.03 5.07 -3.12
C THR A 278 -13.61 3.77 -2.57
N GLN A 279 -14.24 2.94 -3.42
CA GLN A 279 -14.80 1.66 -2.99
C GLN A 279 -13.73 0.61 -2.66
N LEU A 280 -12.60 0.54 -3.40
CA LEU A 280 -11.47 -0.31 -3.03
C LEU A 280 -10.92 0.02 -1.62
N ILE A 281 -10.91 1.30 -1.25
CA ILE A 281 -10.38 1.76 0.04
C ILE A 281 -11.39 1.54 1.18
N MET A 282 -12.67 1.82 0.94
CA MET A 282 -13.72 1.60 1.93
C MET A 282 -13.96 0.11 2.25
N GLY A 283 -13.78 -0.77 1.25
CA GLY A 283 -13.99 -2.21 1.39
C GLY A 283 -15.46 -2.61 1.41
N GLY A 284 -15.73 -3.90 1.66
CA GLY A 284 -17.08 -4.47 1.66
C GLY A 284 -17.73 -4.55 0.27
N LYS A 285 -16.90 -4.72 -0.76
CA LYS A 285 -17.26 -4.88 -2.18
C LYS A 285 -16.55 -6.11 -2.76
N LYS A 286 -16.82 -6.47 -4.02
CA LYS A 286 -16.21 -7.66 -4.66
C LYS A 286 -14.67 -7.63 -4.64
N TYR A 287 -14.07 -6.45 -4.76
CA TYR A 287 -12.64 -6.25 -4.59
C TYR A 287 -12.41 -5.15 -3.55
N GLU A 288 -11.38 -5.32 -2.73
CA GLU A 288 -10.93 -4.31 -1.77
C GLU A 288 -9.42 -4.32 -1.61
N LEU A 289 -8.85 -3.19 -1.20
CA LEU A 289 -7.41 -3.00 -1.08
C LEU A 289 -6.92 -3.50 0.29
N SER A 290 -5.74 -4.15 0.34
CA SER A 290 -5.12 -4.61 1.59
C SER A 290 -4.85 -3.44 2.55
N PRO A 291 -5.04 -3.60 3.88
CA PRO A 291 -4.66 -2.59 4.89
C PRO A 291 -3.18 -2.16 4.86
N GLU A 292 -2.29 -2.96 4.25
CA GLU A 292 -0.89 -2.59 4.05
C GLU A 292 -0.68 -1.55 2.93
N GLU A 293 -1.61 -1.44 2.00
CA GLU A 293 -1.47 -0.71 0.74
C GLU A 293 -1.93 0.76 0.83
N TYR A 294 -1.84 1.35 2.04
CA TYR A 294 -2.29 2.73 2.30
C TYR A 294 -1.54 3.78 1.47
N ILE A 295 -0.32 3.47 1.02
CA ILE A 295 0.46 4.31 0.10
C ILE A 295 -0.13 4.27 -1.31
N PHE A 296 -0.58 3.11 -1.78
CA PHE A 296 -1.22 2.96 -3.09
C PHE A 296 -2.60 3.62 -3.09
N GLY A 297 -3.44 3.36 -2.08
CA GLY A 297 -4.75 4.01 -1.97
C GLY A 297 -4.69 5.54 -1.86
N ALA A 298 -3.67 6.09 -1.18
CA ALA A 298 -3.43 7.53 -1.17
C ALA A 298 -2.94 8.06 -2.53
N LEU A 299 -1.99 7.34 -3.17
CA LEU A 299 -1.48 7.67 -4.50
C LEU A 299 -2.61 7.79 -5.54
N THR A 300 -3.52 6.82 -5.59
CA THR A 300 -4.51 6.78 -6.67
C THR A 300 -5.65 7.78 -6.47
N LEU A 301 -6.20 7.92 -5.26
CA LEU A 301 -7.16 9.00 -4.95
C LEU A 301 -6.57 10.39 -5.20
N TYR A 302 -5.31 10.62 -4.81
CA TYR A 302 -4.64 11.89 -5.09
C TYR A 302 -4.50 12.13 -6.59
N MET A 303 -4.08 11.11 -7.34
CA MET A 303 -3.99 11.18 -8.80
C MET A 303 -5.32 11.50 -9.47
N ASP A 304 -6.43 10.91 -9.04
CA ASP A 304 -7.74 11.14 -9.65
C ASP A 304 -8.29 12.54 -9.37
N ILE A 305 -8.15 13.05 -8.14
CA ILE A 305 -8.52 14.43 -7.83
C ILE A 305 -7.70 15.42 -8.68
N ILE A 306 -6.40 15.17 -8.85
CA ILE A 306 -5.53 16.00 -9.71
C ILE A 306 -5.87 15.85 -11.20
N ARG A 307 -6.22 14.65 -11.68
CA ARG A 307 -6.70 14.43 -13.06
C ARG A 307 -8.00 15.18 -13.34
N ILE A 308 -8.96 15.12 -12.42
CA ILE A 308 -10.24 15.86 -12.51
C ILE A 308 -9.97 17.37 -12.51
N PHE A 309 -9.11 17.88 -11.62
CA PHE A 309 -8.71 19.28 -11.61
C PHE A 309 -8.09 19.74 -12.94
N LEU A 310 -7.06 19.03 -13.40
CA LEU A 310 -6.35 19.37 -14.64
C LEU A 310 -7.26 19.27 -15.87
N LEU A 311 -8.21 18.32 -15.89
CA LEU A 311 -9.21 18.22 -16.96
C LEU A 311 -10.19 19.40 -16.94
N LEU A 312 -10.76 19.75 -15.79
CA LEU A 312 -11.64 20.91 -15.67
C LEU A 312 -10.91 22.21 -16.06
N LEU A 313 -9.66 22.36 -15.63
CA LEU A 313 -8.81 23.49 -16.03
C LEU A 313 -8.48 23.48 -17.54
N ALA A 314 -8.26 22.32 -18.16
CA ALA A 314 -8.03 22.22 -19.60
C ALA A 314 -9.29 22.55 -20.45
N LEU A 315 -10.49 22.38 -19.89
CA LEU A 315 -11.77 22.64 -20.58
C LEU A 315 -12.29 24.07 -20.39
N PHE A 316 -12.15 24.62 -19.18
CA PHE A 316 -12.72 25.92 -18.81
C PHE A 316 -11.66 27.01 -18.58
N GLY A 317 -10.38 26.63 -18.46
CA GLY A 317 -9.26 27.55 -18.30
C GLY A 317 -9.06 28.48 -19.50
N LYS A 318 -8.90 29.77 -19.20
CA LYS A 318 -8.43 30.78 -20.16
C LYS A 318 -6.99 31.16 -19.81
N LYS A 319 -6.21 31.58 -20.80
CA LYS A 319 -4.88 32.17 -20.63
C LYS A 319 -5.01 33.68 -20.40
#